data_AF-A0A8D6U1T1-F1
#
_entry.id   AF-A0A8D6U1T1-F1
#
_cell.length_a   1.000
_cell.length_b   1.000
_cell.length_c   1.000
_cell.angle_alpha   90.00
_cell.angle_beta   90.00
_cell.angle_gamma   90.00
#
_symmetry.space_group_name_H-M   'P 1'
#
loop_
_entity.id
_entity.type
_entity.pdbx_description
1 polymer ?
#
loop_
_entity_poly.entity_id
_entity_poly.type
_entity_poly.pdbx_seq_one_letter_code
_entity_poly.pdbx_strand_id
1 'polypeptide(L)'
;MAKPTKLVKEVWLEQVAKQMPGIDSYFVTNNLTSSISLQKTVKNVNITGASQGYFKAKKLGMLAGRSLQDNDYKNFSRVIVIDQMVVKKFFETNEDALNQVVTVGNNDCRVIGVYKKH
;
A
#
# COMPACT_ATOMS: atom_id res chain seq x y z
N MET A 1 13.74 3.33 -27.16
CA MET A 1 14.13 3.74 -25.79
C MET A 1 13.03 4.62 -25.23
N ALA A 2 12.39 4.24 -24.12
CA ALA A 2 11.36 5.09 -23.50
C ALA A 2 12.02 6.38 -23.00
N LYS A 3 11.48 7.55 -23.37
CA LYS A 3 11.93 8.84 -22.83
C LYS A 3 11.87 8.78 -21.29
N PRO A 4 12.86 9.34 -20.57
CA PRO A 4 12.73 9.49 -19.13
C PRO A 4 11.53 10.39 -18.85
N THR A 5 10.48 9.80 -18.28
CA THR A 5 9.32 10.54 -17.79
C THR A 5 9.84 11.53 -16.77
N LYS A 6 9.61 12.84 -16.97
CA LYS A 6 10.01 13.86 -16.00
C LYS A 6 9.55 13.42 -14.61
N LEU A 7 10.44 13.47 -13.62
CA LEU A 7 10.13 13.16 -12.23
C LEU A 7 8.98 14.05 -11.76
N VAL A 8 7.80 13.48 -11.57
CA VAL A 8 6.66 14.17 -10.96
C VAL A 8 6.89 14.25 -9.46
N LYS A 9 6.96 15.46 -8.91
CA LYS A 9 7.00 15.66 -7.46
C LYS A 9 5.58 15.72 -6.91
N GLU A 10 5.35 15.07 -5.78
CA GLU A 10 4.03 15.04 -5.13
C GLU A 10 3.50 16.45 -4.82
N VAL A 11 4.37 17.37 -4.42
CA VAL A 11 4.03 18.78 -4.14
C VAL A 11 3.39 19.51 -5.33
N TRP A 12 3.68 19.09 -6.57
CA TRP A 12 3.06 19.69 -7.75
C TRP A 12 1.61 19.24 -7.89
N LEU A 13 1.31 17.98 -7.60
CA LEU A 13 -0.07 17.46 -7.61
C LEU A 13 -0.89 18.08 -6.49
N GLU A 14 -0.28 18.31 -5.33
CA GLU A 14 -0.92 19.02 -4.22
C GLU A 14 -1.34 20.44 -4.62
N GLN A 15 -0.47 21.18 -5.30
CA GLN A 15 -0.77 22.54 -5.78
C GLN A 15 -1.91 22.54 -6.80
N VAL A 16 -1.88 21.62 -7.76
CA VAL A 16 -2.93 21.48 -8.78
C VAL A 16 -4.28 21.16 -8.13
N ALA A 17 -4.31 20.19 -7.21
CA ALA A 17 -5.53 19.82 -6.50
C ALA A 17 -6.14 20.97 -5.68
N LYS A 18 -5.29 21.84 -5.08
CA LYS A 18 -5.76 23.02 -4.33
C LYS A 18 -6.32 24.12 -5.23
N GLN A 19 -5.83 24.26 -6.45
CA GLN A 19 -6.17 25.37 -7.36
C GLN A 19 -7.32 25.05 -8.33
N MET A 20 -7.63 23.78 -8.54
CA MET A 20 -8.66 23.34 -9.49
C MET A 20 -9.92 22.88 -8.76
N PRO A 21 -11.01 23.68 -8.78
CA PRO A 21 -12.30 23.25 -8.27
C PRO A 21 -12.75 21.93 -8.92
N GLY A 22 -13.25 20.98 -8.11
CA GLY A 22 -13.71 19.67 -8.58
C GLY A 22 -12.71 18.52 -8.45
N ILE A 23 -11.46 18.78 -8.03
CA ILE A 23 -10.53 17.71 -7.64
C ILE A 23 -10.72 17.38 -6.15
N ASP A 24 -11.35 16.24 -5.86
CA ASP A 24 -11.63 15.80 -4.48
C ASP A 24 -10.43 15.16 -3.77
N SER A 25 -9.53 14.51 -4.53
CA SER A 25 -8.35 13.83 -4.00
C SER A 25 -7.32 13.53 -5.08
N TYR A 26 -6.06 13.37 -4.67
CA TYR A 26 -4.96 12.90 -5.52
C TYR A 26 -4.14 11.86 -4.76
N PHE A 27 -3.35 11.07 -5.51
CA PHE A 27 -2.36 10.16 -4.95
C PHE A 27 -1.28 9.88 -6.00
N VAL A 28 -0.09 9.53 -5.53
CA VAL A 28 0.97 8.91 -6.33
C VAL A 28 1.21 7.47 -5.87
N THR A 29 1.67 6.64 -6.81
CA THR A 29 2.09 5.26 -6.53
C THR A 29 3.41 4.93 -7.19
N ASN A 30 4.20 4.08 -6.54
CA ASN A 30 5.20 3.25 -7.21
C ASN A 30 4.72 1.79 -7.19
N ASN A 31 5.07 1.00 -8.19
CA ASN A 31 4.66 -0.39 -8.29
C ASN A 31 5.87 -1.27 -8.57
N LEU A 32 5.94 -2.41 -7.89
CA LEU A 32 6.88 -3.47 -8.22
C LEU A 32 6.19 -4.83 -8.11
N THR A 33 6.74 -5.82 -8.80
CA THR A 33 6.32 -7.22 -8.67
C THR A 33 7.42 -8.00 -7.98
N SER A 34 7.11 -8.69 -6.88
CA SER A 34 8.07 -9.50 -6.13
C SER A 34 7.37 -10.65 -5.40
N SER A 35 7.97 -11.17 -4.34
CA SER A 35 7.40 -12.21 -3.49
C SER A 35 6.99 -11.68 -2.12
N ILE A 36 6.09 -12.42 -1.48
CA ILE A 36 5.78 -12.30 -0.06
C ILE A 36 5.97 -13.67 0.62
N SER A 37 6.59 -13.66 1.79
CA SER A 37 6.97 -14.86 2.53
C SER A 37 6.62 -14.75 4.02
N LEU A 38 6.23 -15.88 4.61
CA LEU A 38 6.09 -16.04 6.06
C LEU A 38 6.62 -17.42 6.46
N GLN A 39 5.81 -18.47 6.26
CA GLN A 39 6.23 -19.89 6.34
C GLN A 39 6.43 -20.50 4.96
N LYS A 40 5.66 -20.02 3.99
CA LYS A 40 5.74 -20.35 2.57
C LYS A 40 5.95 -19.08 1.77
N THR A 41 6.29 -19.22 0.50
CA THR A 41 6.57 -18.09 -0.40
C THR A 41 5.55 -18.02 -1.50
N VAL A 42 4.95 -16.86 -1.69
CA VAL A 42 4.07 -16.54 -2.82
C VAL A 42 4.81 -15.58 -3.74
N LYS A 43 5.09 -16.01 -4.97
CA LYS A 43 5.77 -15.22 -5.99
C LYS A 43 4.78 -14.38 -6.79
N ASN A 44 5.31 -13.41 -7.56
CA ASN A 44 4.56 -12.57 -8.50
C ASN A 44 3.41 -11.77 -7.85
N VAL A 45 3.65 -11.24 -6.66
CA VAL A 45 2.74 -10.34 -5.95
C VAL A 45 3.05 -8.90 -6.33
N ASN A 46 2.01 -8.13 -6.66
CA ASN A 46 2.14 -6.69 -6.88
C ASN A 46 2.22 -5.97 -5.54
N ILE A 47 3.26 -5.16 -5.39
CA ILE A 47 3.50 -4.31 -4.23
C ILE A 47 3.37 -2.87 -4.70
N THR A 48 2.44 -2.16 -4.09
CA THR A 48 2.19 -0.75 -4.39
C THR A 48 2.71 0.10 -3.25
N GLY A 49 3.76 0.89 -3.51
CA GLY A 49 4.13 2.00 -2.64
C GLY A 49 3.13 3.13 -2.86
N ALA A 50 2.40 3.51 -1.83
CA ALA A 50 1.25 4.40 -1.94
C ALA A 50 1.42 5.64 -1.06
N SER A 51 1.21 6.83 -1.65
CA SER A 51 1.05 8.08 -0.89
C SER A 51 -0.18 8.06 0.02
N GLN A 52 -0.23 8.97 0.99
CA GLN A 52 -1.26 9.05 2.03
C GLN A 52 -2.69 9.14 1.47
N GLY A 53 -2.88 9.81 0.32
CA GLY A 53 -4.18 9.95 -0.33
C GLY A 53 -4.74 8.67 -0.97
N TYR A 54 -3.92 7.63 -1.13
CA TYR A 54 -4.26 6.45 -1.93
C TYR A 54 -5.54 5.73 -1.48
N PHE A 55 -5.62 5.36 -0.20
CA PHE A 55 -6.77 4.59 0.32
C PHE A 55 -8.07 5.39 0.21
N LYS A 56 -8.02 6.69 0.53
CA LYS A 56 -9.16 7.61 0.41
C LYS A 56 -9.61 7.75 -1.04
N ALA A 57 -8.68 8.04 -1.95
CA ALA A 57 -8.97 8.26 -3.35
C ALA A 57 -9.50 7.00 -4.05
N LYS A 58 -8.95 5.83 -3.71
CA LYS A 58 -9.40 4.53 -4.22
C LYS A 58 -10.63 3.98 -3.50
N LYS A 59 -11.08 4.61 -2.40
CA LYS A 59 -12.20 4.17 -1.57
C LYS A 59 -12.06 2.71 -1.12
N LEU A 60 -10.84 2.32 -0.74
CA LEU A 60 -10.56 0.94 -0.35
C LEU A 60 -11.16 0.65 1.03
N GLY A 61 -12.06 -0.34 1.09
CA GLY A 61 -12.67 -0.78 2.35
C GLY A 61 -11.71 -1.64 3.16
N MET A 62 -11.43 -1.24 4.40
CA MET A 62 -10.68 -2.06 5.35
C MET A 62 -11.58 -3.17 5.91
N LEU A 63 -11.05 -4.38 5.98
CA LEU A 63 -11.68 -5.55 6.58
C LEU A 63 -11.21 -5.77 8.02
N ALA A 64 -9.93 -5.47 8.31
CA ALA A 64 -9.35 -5.57 9.63
C ALA A 64 -8.20 -4.55 9.78
N GLY A 65 -7.93 -4.12 11.02
CA GLY A 65 -6.84 -3.20 11.34
C GLY A 65 -7.06 -1.79 10.77
N ARG A 66 -5.99 -1.18 10.27
CA ARG A 66 -5.98 0.22 9.78
C ARG A 66 -5.24 0.36 8.45
N SER A 67 -5.56 1.42 7.71
CA SER A 67 -4.77 1.85 6.57
C SER A 67 -3.46 2.53 7.00
N LEU A 68 -2.63 2.91 6.02
CA LEU A 68 -1.46 3.77 6.25
C LEU A 68 -1.91 5.13 6.82
N GLN A 69 -1.13 5.68 7.74
CA GLN A 69 -1.34 6.94 8.44
C GLN A 69 -0.06 7.78 8.42
N ASP A 70 -0.18 9.09 8.69
CA ASP A 70 0.89 10.09 8.60
C ASP A 70 2.16 9.67 9.35
N ASN A 71 2.01 9.07 10.54
CA ASN A 71 3.15 8.63 11.33
C ASN A 71 3.90 7.46 10.70
N ASP A 72 3.24 6.63 9.90
CA ASP A 72 3.92 5.56 9.17
C ASP A 72 4.91 6.15 8.16
N TYR A 73 4.51 7.23 7.48
CA TYR A 73 5.35 7.95 6.52
C TYR A 73 6.46 8.74 7.20
N LYS A 74 6.13 9.54 8.23
CA LYS A 74 7.11 10.36 8.97
C LYS A 74 8.21 9.53 9.62
N ASN A 75 7.86 8.35 10.13
CA ASN A 75 8.80 7.47 10.82
C ASN A 75 9.46 6.44 9.87
N PHE A 76 9.19 6.50 8.56
CA PHE A 76 9.66 5.51 7.59
C PHE A 76 9.34 4.06 8.04
N SER A 77 8.14 3.87 8.58
CA SER A 77 7.73 2.60 9.19
C SER A 77 7.63 1.51 8.12
N ARG A 78 8.25 0.35 8.38
CA ARG A 78 8.09 -0.85 7.54
C ARG A 78 6.79 -1.56 7.88
N VAL A 79 5.69 -1.00 7.42
CA VAL A 79 4.34 -1.53 7.61
C VAL A 79 3.67 -1.81 6.27
N ILE A 80 2.78 -2.80 6.24
CA ILE A 80 2.05 -3.20 5.04
C ILE A 80 0.57 -3.41 5.32
N VAL A 81 -0.24 -3.05 4.34
CA VAL A 81 -1.66 -3.41 4.28
C VAL A 81 -1.80 -4.45 3.17
N ILE A 82 -2.35 -5.61 3.49
CA ILE A 82 -2.45 -6.74 2.54
C ILE A 82 -3.89 -6.93 2.07
N ASP A 83 -4.06 -7.50 0.87
CA ASP A 83 -5.40 -7.81 0.37
C ASP A 83 -5.92 -9.15 0.93
N GLN A 84 -7.25 -9.32 0.95
CA GLN A 84 -7.89 -10.56 1.42
C GLN A 84 -7.40 -11.84 0.72
N MET A 85 -6.88 -11.75 -0.51
CA MET A 85 -6.38 -12.91 -1.25
C MET A 85 -5.00 -13.34 -0.77
N VAL A 86 -4.19 -12.40 -0.28
CA VAL A 86 -2.95 -12.71 0.46
C VAL A 86 -3.30 -13.38 1.79
N VAL A 87 -4.30 -12.87 2.52
CA VAL A 87 -4.73 -13.48 3.78
C VAL A 87 -5.10 -14.95 3.60
N LYS A 88 -5.98 -15.27 2.63
CA LYS A 88 -6.39 -16.65 2.31
C LYS A 88 -5.24 -17.60 1.98
N LYS A 89 -4.06 -17.07 1.63
CA LYS A 89 -2.88 -17.89 1.41
C LYS A 89 -2.14 -18.18 2.71
N PHE A 90 -2.10 -17.28 3.68
CA PHE A 90 -1.18 -17.36 4.82
C PHE A 90 -1.85 -17.52 6.17
N PHE A 91 -3.12 -17.14 6.31
CA PHE A 91 -3.82 -17.01 7.58
C PHE A 91 -5.23 -17.58 7.47
N GLU A 92 -5.83 -17.95 8.60
CA GLU A 92 -7.19 -18.47 8.67
C GLU A 92 -8.21 -17.34 8.61
N THR A 93 -7.97 -16.25 9.36
CA THR A 93 -8.82 -15.05 9.41
C THR A 93 -8.06 -13.78 9.04
N ASN A 94 -8.79 -12.67 8.84
CA ASN A 94 -8.16 -11.36 8.57
C ASN A 94 -7.45 -10.82 9.82
N GLU A 95 -7.98 -11.13 10.99
CA GLU A 95 -7.48 -10.71 12.30
C GLU A 95 -6.15 -11.40 12.62
N ASP A 96 -6.01 -12.69 12.28
CA ASP A 96 -4.76 -13.45 12.47
C ASP A 96 -3.57 -12.84 11.71
N ALA A 97 -3.85 -12.13 10.62
CA ALA A 97 -2.80 -11.46 9.85
C ALA A 97 -2.25 -10.22 10.55
N LEU A 98 -3.02 -9.57 11.44
CA LEU A 98 -2.61 -8.32 12.06
C LEU A 98 -1.40 -8.51 12.99
N ASN A 99 -0.49 -7.55 12.97
CA ASN A 99 0.78 -7.54 13.70
C ASN A 99 1.77 -8.64 13.34
N GLN A 100 1.45 -9.51 12.38
CA GLN A 100 2.41 -10.48 11.85
C GLN A 100 3.48 -9.77 11.03
N VAL A 101 4.70 -10.28 11.10
CA VAL A 101 5.82 -9.81 10.27
C VAL A 101 5.94 -10.72 9.06
N VAL A 102 5.81 -10.15 7.87
CA VAL A 102 5.96 -10.84 6.59
C VAL A 102 7.15 -10.26 5.84
N THR A 103 7.89 -11.11 5.14
CA THR A 103 9.00 -10.68 4.29
C THR A 103 8.47 -10.37 2.89
N VAL A 104 8.62 -9.12 2.45
CA VAL A 104 8.17 -8.62 1.14
C VAL A 104 9.41 -8.28 0.31
N GLY A 105 9.65 -9.07 -0.74
CA GLY A 105 10.95 -9.09 -1.42
C GLY A 105 12.05 -9.45 -0.42
N ASN A 106 12.88 -8.47 -0.06
CA ASN A 106 13.98 -8.62 0.90
C ASN A 106 13.76 -7.79 2.18
N ASN A 107 12.53 -7.31 2.43
CA ASN A 107 12.24 -6.42 3.55
C ASN A 107 11.16 -7.00 4.45
N ASP A 108 11.43 -7.04 5.74
CA ASP A 108 10.42 -7.41 6.73
C ASP A 108 9.50 -6.23 7.03
N CYS A 109 8.20 -6.49 6.91
CA CYS A 109 7.14 -5.52 7.11
C CYS A 109 6.10 -6.07 8.08
N ARG A 110 5.64 -5.22 9.01
CA ARG A 110 4.52 -5.58 9.89
C ARG A 110 3.18 -5.34 9.20
N VAL A 111 2.32 -6.35 9.19
CA VAL A 111 0.94 -6.23 8.70
C VAL A 111 0.14 -5.39 9.69
N ILE A 112 -0.44 -4.28 9.21
CA ILE A 112 -1.23 -3.35 10.04
C ILE A 112 -2.70 -3.28 9.62
N GLY A 113 -3.06 -3.91 8.50
CA GLY A 113 -4.43 -3.95 8.03
C GLY A 113 -4.62 -4.91 6.88
N VAL A 114 -5.89 -5.27 6.69
CA VAL A 114 -6.37 -6.07 5.57
C VAL A 114 -7.43 -5.28 4.84
N TYR A 115 -7.33 -5.15 3.52
CA TYR A 115 -8.34 -4.47 2.71
C TYR A 115 -9.08 -5.42 1.77
N LYS A 116 -10.32 -5.07 1.45
CA LYS A 116 -11.16 -5.79 0.51
C LYS A 116 -10.68 -5.54 -0.91
N LYS A 117 -10.27 -6.61 -1.59
CA LYS A 117 -10.05 -6.59 -3.03
C LYS A 117 -11.38 -6.76 -3.74
N HIS A 118 -11.71 -5.83 -4.64
CA HIS A 118 -12.85 -5.94 -5.56
C HIS A 118 -12.60 -7.01 -6.60
#